data_AF-A0A9K3PK78-F1
#
_entry.id   AF-A0A9K3PK78-F1
#
_cell.length_a   1.000
_cell.length_b   1.000
_cell.length_c   1.000
_cell.angle_alpha   90.00
_cell.angle_beta   90.00
_cell.angle_gamma   90.00
#
_symmetry.space_group_name_H-M   'P 1'
#
loop_
_entity.id
_entity.type
_entity.pdbx_description
1 polymer ?
#
loop_
_entity_poly.entity_id
_entity_poly.type
_entity_poly.pdbx_seq_one_letter_code
_entity_poly.pdbx_strand_id
1 'polypeptide(L)'
;MATKRAREIPPTVDDILHYSRIVMLNDPFKEIAPKEEDRHFRALFGCSPDVSLILWYKLLRNDLVPDKGTILHMLWTLMHCKIYPKWTTMKKLTSADPKTLRHWIGLFRDSIALLECSVIRWSKRKKGD
;
A
#
# COMPACT_ATOMS: atom_id res chain seq x y z
N MET A 1 -11.86 4.88 -25.86
CA MET A 1 -11.00 4.94 -24.66
C MET A 1 -11.15 3.62 -23.93
N ALA A 2 -10.19 2.71 -24.09
CA ALA A 2 -10.28 1.38 -23.48
C ALA A 2 -10.14 1.50 -21.97
N THR A 3 -11.19 1.13 -21.25
CA THR A 3 -11.22 1.03 -19.79
C THR A 3 -10.07 0.14 -19.36
N LYS A 4 -9.03 0.75 -18.76
CA LYS A 4 -7.98 0.03 -18.03
C LYS A 4 -8.71 -0.95 -17.12
N ARG A 5 -8.52 -2.25 -17.36
CA ARG A 5 -9.33 -3.35 -16.79
C ARG A 5 -9.45 -3.22 -15.27
N ALA A 6 -10.49 -2.52 -14.82
CA ALA A 6 -10.91 -2.54 -13.44
C ALA A 6 -11.45 -3.94 -13.19
N ARG A 7 -10.98 -4.59 -12.13
CA ARG A 7 -11.58 -5.82 -11.62
C ARG A 7 -13.09 -5.57 -11.49
N GLU A 8 -13.93 -6.47 -11.99
CA GLU A 8 -15.40 -6.31 -11.96
C GLU A 8 -15.93 -6.14 -10.53
N ILE A 9 -15.21 -6.73 -9.57
CA ILE A 9 -15.50 -6.66 -8.14
C ILE A 9 -14.54 -5.65 -7.49
N PRO A 10 -15.06 -4.61 -6.79
CA PRO A 10 -14.24 -3.70 -6.01
C PRO A 10 -13.44 -4.45 -4.94
N PRO A 11 -12.17 -4.10 -4.72
CA PRO A 11 -11.35 -4.78 -3.73
C PRO A 11 -11.90 -4.61 -2.32
N THR A 12 -11.81 -5.65 -1.50
CA THR A 12 -12.26 -5.63 -0.11
C THR A 12 -11.09 -5.54 0.86
N VAL A 13 -11.39 -5.47 2.17
CA VAL A 13 -10.35 -5.58 3.21
C VAL A 13 -9.68 -6.96 3.15
N ASP A 14 -10.41 -8.00 2.77
CA ASP A 14 -9.84 -9.35 2.61
C ASP A 14 -8.82 -9.42 1.47
N ASP A 15 -8.99 -8.65 0.39
CA ASP A 15 -7.95 -8.52 -0.63
C ASP A 15 -6.69 -7.88 -0.06
N ILE A 16 -6.83 -6.83 0.75
CA ILE A 16 -5.68 -6.19 1.44
C ILE A 16 -4.96 -7.20 2.33
N LEU A 17 -5.71 -7.94 3.14
CA LEU A 17 -5.17 -8.95 4.05
C LEU A 17 -4.51 -10.12 3.29
N HIS A 18 -5.12 -10.56 2.20
CA HIS A 18 -4.55 -11.59 1.34
C HIS A 18 -3.17 -11.18 0.82
N TYR A 19 -3.04 -9.98 0.25
CA TYR A 19 -1.75 -9.49 -0.24
C TYR A 19 -0.76 -9.19 0.89
N SER A 20 -1.23 -8.75 2.05
CA SER A 20 -0.33 -8.50 3.18
C SER A 20 0.25 -9.78 3.75
N ARG A 21 -0.52 -10.87 3.81
CA ARG A 21 -0.05 -12.19 4.27
C ARG A 21 1.10 -12.72 3.41
N ILE A 22 1.08 -12.48 2.10
CA ILE A 22 2.18 -12.82 1.18
C ILE A 22 3.50 -12.14 1.58
N VAL A 23 3.43 -10.94 2.16
CA VAL A 23 4.61 -10.17 2.59
C VAL A 23 4.98 -10.45 4.05
N MET A 24 3.99 -10.64 4.92
CA MET A 24 4.15 -10.74 6.37
C MET A 24 4.53 -12.15 6.84
N LEU A 25 4.05 -13.18 6.14
CA LEU A 25 4.08 -14.56 6.63
C LEU A 25 4.88 -15.47 5.71
N ASN A 26 5.60 -16.41 6.31
CA ASN A 26 6.20 -17.52 5.57
C ASN A 26 5.12 -18.47 5.01
N ASP A 27 3.98 -18.58 5.69
CA ASP A 27 2.79 -19.30 5.25
C ASP A 27 1.59 -18.34 5.22
N PRO A 28 1.17 -17.86 4.02
CA PRO A 28 0.04 -16.94 3.88
C PRO A 28 -1.33 -17.53 4.23
N PHE A 29 -1.45 -18.85 4.39
CA PHE A 29 -2.70 -19.54 4.73
C PHE A 29 -2.82 -19.85 6.21
N LYS A 30 -1.77 -19.54 7.00
CA LYS A 30 -1.78 -19.72 8.44
C LYS A 30 -2.91 -18.88 9.06
N GLU A 31 -3.76 -19.54 9.85
CA GLU A 31 -4.78 -18.87 10.64
C GLU A 31 -4.13 -18.02 11.75
N ILE A 32 -4.53 -16.76 11.83
CA ILE A 32 -4.08 -15.80 12.83
C ILE A 32 -5.33 -15.13 13.40
N ALA A 33 -5.34 -14.90 14.71
CA ALA A 33 -6.45 -14.18 15.34
C ALA A 33 -6.56 -12.77 14.74
N PRO A 34 -7.77 -12.25 14.42
CA PRO A 34 -7.93 -10.96 13.72
C PRO A 34 -7.22 -9.78 14.40
N LYS A 35 -7.23 -9.75 15.74
CA LYS A 35 -6.54 -8.72 16.53
C LYS A 35 -5.01 -8.78 16.40
N GLU A 36 -4.47 -10.00 16.31
CA GLU A 36 -3.05 -10.21 16.10
C GLU A 36 -2.63 -9.83 14.68
N GLU A 37 -3.47 -10.18 13.69
CA GLU A 37 -3.26 -9.80 12.29
C GLU A 37 -3.26 -8.29 12.09
N ASP A 38 -4.24 -7.55 12.64
CA ASP A 38 -4.26 -6.07 12.57
C ASP A 38 -3.01 -5.46 13.23
N ARG A 39 -2.57 -6.00 14.38
CA ARG A 39 -1.35 -5.56 15.04
C ARG A 39 -0.12 -5.75 14.15
N HIS A 40 0.04 -6.93 13.56
CA HIS A 40 1.18 -7.21 12.68
C HIS A 40 1.13 -6.37 11.40
N PHE A 41 -0.07 -6.16 10.83
CA PHE A 41 -0.27 -5.31 9.67
C PHE A 41 0.16 -3.87 9.97
N ARG A 42 -0.31 -3.29 11.07
CA ARG A 42 0.07 -1.93 11.49
C ARG A 42 1.56 -1.80 11.77
N ALA A 43 2.18 -2.82 12.36
CA ALA A 43 3.61 -2.81 12.63
C ALA A 43 4.43 -2.72 11.33
N LEU A 44 3.99 -3.40 10.26
CA LEU A 44 4.70 -3.46 9.00
C LEU A 44 4.39 -2.27 8.07
N PHE A 45 3.12 -1.89 7.95
CA PHE A 45 2.64 -0.89 6.96
C PHE A 45 2.31 0.47 7.56
N GLY A 46 2.29 0.61 8.89
CA GLY A 46 2.07 1.89 9.57
C GLY A 46 0.61 2.35 9.69
N CYS A 47 -0.34 1.60 9.16
CA CYS A 47 -1.78 1.90 9.23
C CYS A 47 -2.60 0.61 9.28
N SER A 48 -3.93 0.69 9.43
CA SER A 48 -4.79 -0.50 9.44
C SER A 48 -5.09 -1.02 8.01
N PRO A 49 -5.58 -2.27 7.88
CA PRO A 49 -6.07 -2.78 6.60
C PRO A 49 -7.15 -1.89 5.98
N ASP A 50 -8.12 -1.40 6.78
CA ASP A 50 -9.17 -0.49 6.31
C ASP A 50 -8.61 0.83 5.78
N VAL A 51 -7.63 1.43 6.46
CA VAL A 51 -7.00 2.67 6.01
C VAL A 51 -6.25 2.44 4.71
N SER A 52 -5.60 1.29 4.55
CA SER A 52 -4.94 0.89 3.30
C SER A 52 -5.95 0.72 2.16
N LEU A 53 -7.12 0.14 2.44
CA LEU A 53 -8.20 0.02 1.46
C LEU A 53 -8.75 1.39 1.05
N ILE A 54 -8.97 2.29 2.02
CA ILE A 54 -9.40 3.67 1.78
C ILE A 54 -8.38 4.39 0.90
N LEU A 55 -7.08 4.22 1.18
CA LEU A 55 -6.01 4.78 0.35
C LEU A 55 -6.10 4.26 -1.08
N TRP A 56 -6.24 2.94 -1.26
CA TRP A 56 -6.39 2.35 -2.59
C TRP A 56 -7.58 2.94 -3.35
N TYR A 57 -8.74 3.05 -2.70
CA TYR A 57 -9.91 3.68 -3.31
C TYR A 57 -9.69 5.14 -3.67
N LYS A 58 -8.96 5.91 -2.85
CA LYS A 58 -8.61 7.29 -3.17
C LYS A 58 -7.71 7.37 -4.40
N LEU A 59 -6.71 6.49 -4.52
CA LEU A 59 -5.86 6.42 -5.71
C LEU A 59 -6.69 6.10 -6.95
N LEU A 60 -7.59 5.11 -6.87
CA LEU A 60 -8.48 4.71 -7.96
C LEU A 60 -9.39 5.84 -8.43
N ARG A 61 -10.07 6.51 -7.49
CA ARG A 61 -11.02 7.59 -7.79
C ARG A 61 -10.38 8.83 -8.41
N ASN A 62 -9.09 9.05 -8.15
CA ASN A 62 -8.34 10.19 -8.69
C ASN A 62 -7.48 9.80 -9.92
N ASP A 63 -7.63 8.59 -10.47
CA ASP A 63 -6.80 8.05 -11.56
C ASP A 63 -5.28 8.12 -11.27
N LEU A 64 -4.91 7.89 -10.01
CA LEU A 64 -3.52 7.94 -9.52
C LEU A 64 -2.90 6.55 -9.35
N VAL A 65 -3.62 5.47 -9.68
CA VAL A 65 -3.03 4.13 -9.69
C VAL A 65 -2.07 4.04 -10.89
N PRO A 66 -0.77 3.76 -10.67
CA PRO A 66 0.17 3.61 -11.77
C PRO A 66 -0.30 2.52 -12.75
N ASP A 67 0.05 2.63 -14.03
CA ASP A 67 -0.31 1.60 -15.01
C ASP A 67 0.24 0.23 -14.57
N LYS A 68 -0.63 -0.79 -14.57
CA LYS A 68 -0.36 -2.15 -14.04
C LYS A 68 0.03 -2.19 -12.55
N GLY A 69 -0.19 -1.10 -11.82
CA GLY A 69 -0.04 -1.04 -10.37
C GLY A 69 -1.02 -1.98 -9.67
N THR A 70 -0.56 -2.63 -8.60
CA THR A 70 -1.35 -3.58 -7.81
C THR A 70 -1.41 -3.15 -6.35
N ILE A 71 -2.34 -3.73 -5.58
CA ILE A 71 -2.39 -3.56 -4.13
C ILE A 71 -1.05 -3.97 -3.49
N LEU A 72 -0.43 -5.03 -3.97
CA LEU A 72 0.87 -5.50 -3.46
C LEU A 72 1.96 -4.42 -3.63
N HIS A 73 2.01 -3.76 -4.79
CA HIS A 73 2.95 -2.64 -5.02
C HIS A 73 2.68 -1.45 -4.09
N MET A 74 1.40 -1.14 -3.82
CA MET A 74 1.03 -0.12 -2.82
C MET A 74 1.50 -0.54 -1.41
N LEU A 75 1.29 -1.80 -1.01
CA LEU A 75 1.71 -2.32 0.30
C LEU A 75 3.24 -2.29 0.46
N TRP A 76 4.01 -2.62 -0.58
CA TRP A 76 5.47 -2.46 -0.56
C TRP A 76 5.89 -1.02 -0.30
N THR A 77 5.14 -0.06 -0.88
CA THR A 77 5.39 1.38 -0.69
C THR A 77 5.09 1.79 0.74
N LEU A 78 3.96 1.37 1.32
CA LEU A 78 3.62 1.64 2.72
C LEU A 78 4.67 1.08 3.68
N MET A 79 5.10 -0.17 3.46
CA MET A 79 6.17 -0.80 4.24
C MET A 79 7.48 -0.02 4.15
N HIS A 80 7.86 0.39 2.93
CA HIS A 80 9.06 1.20 2.72
C HIS A 80 8.97 2.58 3.38
N CYS A 81 7.83 3.25 3.32
CA CYS A 81 7.61 4.53 4.00
C CYS A 81 7.64 4.38 5.53
N LYS A 82 7.13 3.27 6.07
CA LYS A 82 7.08 3.05 7.52
C LYS A 82 8.42 2.67 8.14
N ILE A 83 9.20 1.82 7.47
CA ILE A 83 10.41 1.19 8.02
C ILE A 83 11.68 1.77 7.39
N TYR A 84 11.58 2.33 6.18
CA TYR A 84 12.71 2.78 5.36
C TYR A 84 13.87 1.78 5.28
N PRO A 85 13.60 0.49 4.98
CA PRO A 85 14.62 -0.55 4.98
C PRO A 85 15.55 -0.45 3.76
N LYS A 86 16.77 -0.99 3.89
CA LYS A 86 17.69 -1.14 2.75
C LYS A 86 17.07 -2.05 1.68
N TRP A 87 17.45 -1.84 0.41
CA TRP A 87 16.97 -2.65 -0.72
C TRP A 87 17.23 -4.16 -0.57
N THR A 88 18.32 -4.54 0.12
CA THR A 88 18.62 -5.95 0.42
C THR A 88 17.58 -6.57 1.35
N THR A 89 17.10 -5.82 2.34
CA THR A 89 16.02 -6.25 3.24
C THR A 89 14.68 -6.31 2.49
N MET A 90 14.38 -5.31 1.65
CA MET A 90 13.18 -5.33 0.81
C MET A 90 13.15 -6.56 -0.10
N LYS A 91 14.27 -6.90 -0.75
CA LYS A 91 14.40 -8.10 -1.57
C LYS A 91 14.08 -9.37 -0.79
N LYS A 92 14.55 -9.47 0.46
CA LYS A 92 14.26 -10.64 1.33
C LYS A 92 12.78 -10.74 1.70
N LEU A 93 12.13 -9.61 1.96
CA LEU A 93 10.72 -9.57 2.39
C LEU A 93 9.72 -9.76 1.24
N THR A 94 10.10 -9.38 0.03
CA THR A 94 9.17 -9.35 -1.12
C THR A 94 9.51 -10.35 -2.22
N SER A 95 10.71 -10.95 -2.16
CA SER A 95 11.30 -11.76 -3.22
C SER A 95 11.48 -11.04 -4.58
N ALA A 96 11.17 -9.74 -4.64
CA ALA A 96 11.30 -8.92 -5.84
C ALA A 96 12.72 -8.36 -5.98
N ASP A 97 13.18 -8.16 -7.22
CA ASP A 97 14.49 -7.56 -7.46
C ASP A 97 14.49 -6.05 -7.13
N PRO A 98 15.66 -5.47 -6.76
CA PRO A 98 15.72 -4.06 -6.37
C PRO A 98 15.31 -3.07 -7.46
N LYS A 99 15.42 -3.42 -8.75
CA LYS A 99 15.00 -2.53 -9.85
C LYS A 99 13.48 -2.47 -9.90
N THR A 100 12.81 -3.61 -9.80
CA THR A 100 11.34 -3.71 -9.70
C THR A 100 10.82 -2.98 -8.46
N LEU A 101 11.46 -3.18 -7.31
CA LEU A 101 11.09 -2.49 -6.07
C LEU A 101 11.19 -0.98 -6.19
N ARG A 102 12.32 -0.45 -6.67
CA ARG A 102 12.51 1.00 -6.85
C ARG A 102 11.49 1.60 -7.81
N HIS A 103 11.20 0.91 -8.90
CA HIS A 103 10.22 1.36 -9.88
C HIS A 103 8.84 1.52 -9.25
N TRP A 104 8.30 0.46 -8.66
CA TRP A 104 6.93 0.48 -8.11
C TRP A 104 6.79 1.36 -6.88
N ILE A 105 7.77 1.33 -5.97
CA ILE A 105 7.76 2.17 -4.77
C ILE A 105 7.85 3.65 -5.13
N GLY A 106 8.67 4.00 -6.13
CA GLY A 106 8.75 5.37 -6.63
C GLY A 106 7.40 5.85 -7.16
N LEU A 107 6.80 5.07 -8.08
CA LEU A 107 5.51 5.42 -8.68
C LEU A 107 4.40 5.59 -7.64
N PHE A 108 4.23 4.62 -6.73
CA PHE A 108 3.19 4.70 -5.72
C PHE A 108 3.46 5.78 -4.67
N ARG A 109 4.73 6.04 -4.31
CA ARG A 109 5.06 7.15 -3.39
C ARG A 109 4.62 8.48 -3.98
N ASP A 110 4.91 8.71 -5.25
CA ASP A 110 4.56 9.96 -5.93
C ASP A 110 3.02 10.04 -6.10
N SER A 111 2.36 8.95 -6.46
CA SER A 111 0.88 8.87 -6.49
C SER A 111 0.22 9.16 -5.14
N ILE A 112 0.77 8.65 -4.03
CA ILE A 112 0.26 8.91 -2.68
C ILE A 112 0.49 10.37 -2.30
N ALA A 113 1.64 10.94 -2.64
CA ALA A 113 1.92 12.36 -2.40
C ALA A 113 0.91 13.27 -3.14
N LEU A 114 0.55 12.92 -4.38
CA LEU A 114 -0.44 13.66 -5.17
C LEU A 114 -1.85 13.67 -4.56
N LEU A 115 -2.17 12.72 -3.66
CA LEU A 115 -3.44 12.76 -2.92
C LEU A 115 -3.54 13.92 -1.92
N GLU A 116 -2.42 14.59 -1.60
CA GLU A 116 -2.38 15.73 -0.68
C GLU A 116 -3.45 16.78 -1.02
N CYS A 117 -3.62 17.12 -2.29
CA CYS A 117 -4.63 18.08 -2.76
C CYS A 117 -6.08 17.67 -2.43
N SER A 118 -6.34 16.37 -2.25
CA SER A 118 -7.67 15.82 -1.97
C SER A 118 -7.89 15.47 -0.48
N VAL A 119 -6.82 15.27 0.29
CA VAL A 119 -6.89 14.80 1.67
C VAL A 119 -6.56 15.92 2.67
N ILE A 120 -5.66 16.82 2.32
CA ILE A 120 -5.22 17.90 3.20
C ILE A 120 -6.09 19.13 3.00
N ARG A 121 -6.72 19.58 4.09
CA ARG A 121 -7.37 20.89 4.15
C ARG A 121 -6.31 21.95 4.43
N TRP A 122 -5.65 22.43 3.39
CA TRP A 122 -4.57 23.42 3.48
C TRP A 122 -4.94 24.66 4.29
N SER A 123 -6.20 25.11 4.20
CA SER A 123 -6.73 26.25 4.97
C SER A 123 -6.72 26.06 6.50
N LYS A 124 -6.65 24.81 6.98
CA LYS A 124 -6.63 24.47 8.41
C LYS A 124 -5.26 24.02 8.91
N ARG A 125 -4.24 24.02 8.04
CA ARG A 125 -2.88 23.69 8.44
C ARG A 125 -2.34 24.84 9.29
N LYS A 126 -2.09 24.60 10.58
CA LYS A 126 -1.38 25.57 11.43
C LYS A 126 0.00 25.81 10.81
N LYS A 127 0.32 27.06 10.46
CA LYS A 127 1.72 27.46 10.31
C LYS A 127 2.31 27.30 11.71
N GLY A 128 3.36 26.49 11.84
CA GLY A 128 4.13 26.45 13.08
C GLY A 128 4.75 27.82 13.28
N ASP A 129 4.57 28.38 14.48
CA ASP A 129 5.38 29.50 14.99
C ASP A 129 6.84 29.06 15.16
#